data_AF-A0A9D1W1V3-F1
#
_entry.id   AF-A0A9D1W1V3-F1
#
_cell.length_a   1.000
_cell.length_b   1.000
_cell.length_c   1.000
_cell.angle_alpha   90.00
_cell.angle_beta   90.00
_cell.angle_gamma   90.00
#
_symmetry.space_group_name_H-M   'P 1'
#
loop_
_entity.id
_entity.type
_entity.pdbx_description
1 polymer ?
#
loop_
_entity_poly.entity_id
_entity_poly.type
_entity_poly.pdbx_seq_one_letter_code
_entity_poly.pdbx_strand_id
1 'polypeptide(L)' 'MEEMYCCGCGGEAQGAEGYTCADCGAYVCRGCGKSGLCPHCYGRLLPFH' A
#
# COMPACT_ATOMS: atom_id res chain seq x y z
N MET A 1 -7.18 -1.26 -17.65
CA MET A 1 -6.90 -0.76 -16.29
C MET A 1 -5.60 -1.40 -15.86
N GLU A 2 -4.59 -0.62 -15.51
CA GLU A 2 -3.39 -1.17 -14.87
C GLU A 2 -3.77 -1.57 -13.44
N GLU A 3 -3.63 -2.84 -13.12
CA GLU A 3 -3.84 -3.34 -11.76
C GLU A 3 -2.63 -2.91 -10.92
N MET A 4 -2.85 -2.07 -9.90
CA MET A 4 -1.77 -1.65 -9.01
C MET A 4 -1.60 -2.72 -7.93
N TYR A 5 -0.39 -3.23 -7.70
CA TYR A 5 -0.12 -4.26 -6.71
C TYR A 5 0.57 -3.68 -5.46
N CYS A 6 0.40 -4.34 -4.32
CA CYS A 6 1.01 -3.94 -3.06
C CYS A 6 2.53 -3.85 -3.22
N CYS A 7 3.13 -2.69 -2.94
CA CYS A 7 4.56 -2.50 -3.13
C CYS A 7 5.43 -3.29 -2.14
N GLY A 8 4.84 -3.82 -1.07
CA GLY A 8 5.53 -4.64 -0.08
C GLY A 8 5.61 -6.12 -0.47
N CYS A 9 4.48 -6.74 -0.82
CA CYS A 9 4.40 -8.17 -1.12
C CYS A 9 4.29 -8.51 -2.61
N GLY A 10 3.95 -7.54 -3.47
CA GLY A 10 3.77 -7.71 -4.91
C GLY A 10 2.58 -8.57 -5.34
N GLY A 11 1.89 -9.23 -4.40
CA GLY A 11 0.84 -10.22 -4.71
C GLY A 11 -0.59 -9.78 -4.48
N GLU A 12 -0.82 -8.69 -3.76
CA GLU A 12 -2.17 -8.18 -3.48
C GLU A 12 -2.51 -7.02 -4.41
N ALA A 13 -3.61 -7.11 -5.17
CA ALA A 13 -4.07 -6.05 -6.06
C ALA A 13 -4.82 -4.93 -5.30
N GLN A 14 -4.76 -3.71 -5.83
CA GLN A 14 -5.45 -2.50 -5.38
C GLN A 14 -6.93 -2.64 -5.73
N GLY A 15 -7.63 -3.36 -4.86
CA GLY A 15 -9.07 -3.63 -4.89
C GLY A 15 -9.57 -4.23 -3.58
N ALA A 16 -8.65 -4.66 -2.72
CA ALA A 16 -8.90 -5.01 -1.33
C ALA A 16 -8.61 -3.82 -0.40
N GLU A 17 -9.27 -3.78 0.76
CA GLU A 17 -9.00 -2.77 1.80
C GLU A 17 -7.50 -2.74 2.15
N GLY A 18 -6.91 -1.55 2.20
CA GLY A 18 -5.48 -1.39 2.40
C GLY A 18 -5.08 0.04 2.72
N TYR A 19 -3.91 0.43 2.25
CA TYR A 19 -3.34 1.75 2.46
C TYR A 19 -2.74 2.29 1.18
N THR A 20 -2.76 3.61 1.04
CA THR A 20 -2.01 4.35 0.03
C THR A 20 -0.94 5.17 0.73
N CYS A 21 0.29 5.11 0.24
CA CYS A 21 1.35 5.96 0.76
C CYS A 21 1.15 7.41 0.33
N ALA A 22 1.10 8.34 1.28
CA ALA A 22 0.95 9.76 1.01
C ALA A 22 2.15 10.38 0.26
N ASP A 23 3.33 9.77 0.41
CA ASP A 23 4.59 10.30 -0.12
C ASP A 23 4.89 9.78 -1.53
N CYS A 24 4.75 8.47 -1.78
CA CYS A 24 5.07 7.86 -3.07
C CYS A 24 3.85 7.38 -3.88
N GLY A 25 2.63 7.48 -3.32
CA GLY A 25 1.40 7.05 -3.99
C GLY A 25 1.22 5.53 -4.11
N ALA A 26 2.17 4.73 -3.61
CA ALA A 26 2.12 3.28 -3.73
C ALA A 26 0.98 2.69 -2.90
N TYR A 27 0.32 1.67 -3.45
CA TYR A 27 -0.61 0.82 -2.71
C TYR A 27 0.16 -0.14 -1.79
N VAL A 28 -0.36 -0.32 -0.58
CA VAL A 28 0.16 -1.22 0.45
C VAL A 28 -1.01 -1.99 1.04
N CYS A 29 -0.98 -3.31 0.99
CA CYS A 29 -2.05 -4.13 1.57
C CYS A 29 -2.04 -4.05 3.10
N ARG A 30 -3.16 -4.48 3.73
CA ARG A 30 -3.30 -4.51 5.20
C ARG A 30 -2.17 -5.25 5.91
N GLY A 31 -1.68 -6.35 5.32
CA GLY A 31 -0.58 -7.14 5.88
C GLY A 31 0.73 -6.35 5.95
N CYS A 32 1.13 -5.75 4.84
CA CYS A 32 2.36 -4.96 4.74
C CYS A 32 2.27 -3.62 5.48
N GLY A 33 1.07 -3.04 5.60
CA GLY A 33 0.86 -1.74 6.23
C GLY A 33 0.71 -1.76 7.76
N LYS A 34 0.84 -2.92 8.43
CA LYS A 34 0.68 -3.04 9.90
C LYS A 34 1.62 -2.17 10.72
N SER A 35 2.79 -1.84 10.18
CA SER A 35 3.76 -0.95 10.82
C SER A 35 3.34 0.53 10.80
N GLY A 36 2.31 0.89 10.02
CA GLY A 36 1.91 2.27 9.75
C GLY A 36 2.85 3.03 8.81
N LEU A 37 3.90 2.37 8.28
CA LEU A 37 4.91 2.95 7.40
C LEU A 37 4.96 2.22 6.06
N CYS A 38 5.14 2.97 4.98
CA CYS A 38 5.28 2.41 3.65
C CYS A 38 6.57 1.56 3.55
N PRO A 39 6.50 0.30 3.07
CA PRO A 39 7.67 -0.56 2.98
C PRO A 39 8.68 -0.10 1.92
N HIS A 40 8.27 0.78 0.99
CA HIS A 40 9.14 1.28 -0.06
C HIS A 40 9.93 2.52 0.37
N CYS A 41 9.26 3.54 0.91
CA CYS A 41 9.85 4.84 1.22
C CYS A 41 9.80 5.22 2.71
N TYR A 42 9.25 4.36 3.57
CA TYR A 42 8.98 4.64 4.99
C TYR A 42 8.09 5.85 5.23
N GLY A 43 7.37 6.29 4.18
CA GLY A 43 6.40 7.37 4.23
C GLY A 43 5.11 6.99 4.96
N ARG A 44 4.24 7.99 5.17
CA ARG A 44 2.99 7.83 5.90
C ARG A 44 1.98 7.03 5.08
N LEU A 45 1.35 6.04 5.71
CA LEU A 45 0.26 5.29 5.13
C LEU A 45 -1.10 5.92 5.49
N LEU A 46 -1.94 6.12 4.48
CA LEU A 46 -3.33 6.56 4.64
C LEU A 46 -4.26 5.39 4.30
N PRO A 47 -5.35 5.18 5.08
CA PRO A 47 -6.32 4.14 4.75
C PRO A 47 -6.95 4.38 3.38
N PHE A 48 -7.03 3.31 2.60
CA PHE A 48 -7.70 3.25 1.32
C PHE A 48 -8.92 2.33 1.47
N HIS A 49 -10.10 2.88 1.19
CA HIS A 49 -11.41 2.20 1.25
C HIS A 49 -11.93 1.94 -0.15
#